data_AF-A0A1M7K121-F1
#
_entry.id   AF-A0A1M7K121-F1
#
_cell.length_a   1.000
_cell.length_b   1.000
_cell.length_c   1.000
_cell.angle_alpha   90.00
_cell.angle_beta   90.00
_cell.angle_gamma   90.00
#
_symmetry.space_group_name_H-M   'P 1'
#
loop_
_entity.id
_entity.type
_entity.pdbx_description
1 polymer ?
#
loop_
_entity_poly.entity_id
_entity_poly.type
_entity_poly.pdbx_seq_one_letter_code
_entity_poly.pdbx_strand_id
1 'polypeptide(L)'
;MRGVSPEIFFVLPSRQKFGVKALTELSKKTKTMKNYKDLKTFDELIEFEHGKVGSASRIKYEESAQMFIVSEMLKAARKAANLTQEQLAEKAGTKKSYISKLENGKGNIQLSTLIRIFEQGLNKRIGLTFL
;
A
#
# COMPACT_ATOMS: atom_id res chain seq x y z
N MET A 1 -5.18 53.48 33.28
CA MET A 1 -5.96 52.23 33.13
C MET A 1 -5.37 51.43 31.98
N ARG A 2 -4.84 50.23 32.23
CA ARG A 2 -4.42 49.29 31.17
C ARG A 2 -5.58 48.38 30.81
N GLY A 3 -5.64 47.94 29.56
CA GLY A 3 -6.54 46.89 29.06
C GLY A 3 -7.44 47.45 27.96
N VAL A 4 -7.53 46.86 26.76
CA VAL A 4 -7.43 45.44 26.41
C VAL A 4 -7.05 45.33 24.94
N SER A 5 -6.07 44.50 24.61
CA SER A 5 -5.87 43.95 23.26
C SER A 5 -6.90 42.83 23.04
N PRO A 6 -7.69 42.84 21.96
CA PRO A 6 -8.68 41.79 21.74
C PRO A 6 -7.97 40.55 21.20
N GLU A 7 -7.81 39.53 22.06
CA GLU A 7 -7.54 38.19 21.55
C GLU A 7 -8.79 37.70 20.80
N ILE A 8 -8.67 37.57 19.49
CA ILE A 8 -9.73 37.04 18.62
C ILE A 8 -9.89 35.54 18.94
N PHE A 9 -11.04 35.18 19.50
CA PHE A 9 -11.42 33.81 19.80
C PHE A 9 -12.40 33.30 18.72
N PHE A 10 -12.03 32.26 17.96
CA PHE A 10 -12.96 31.60 17.02
C PHE A 10 -13.54 30.33 17.67
N VAL A 11 -14.86 30.17 17.61
CA VAL A 11 -15.59 29.06 18.25
C VAL A 11 -15.85 27.96 17.22
N LEU A 12 -15.31 26.76 17.46
CA LEU A 12 -15.71 25.51 16.77
C LEU A 12 -16.64 24.67 17.66
N PRO A 13 -17.40 23.70 17.10
CA PRO A 13 -18.63 23.12 17.69
C PRO A 13 -18.48 22.44 19.06
N SER A 14 -17.27 22.20 19.54
CA SER A 14 -17.00 21.38 20.74
C SER A 14 -16.54 22.17 21.97
N ARG A 15 -16.84 23.48 22.06
CA ARG A 15 -16.71 24.32 23.28
C ARG A 15 -15.39 24.22 24.08
N GLN A 16 -14.28 23.84 23.45
CA GLN A 16 -12.98 23.77 24.12
C GLN A 16 -12.14 25.00 23.73
N LYS A 17 -11.83 25.85 24.71
CA LYS A 17 -11.02 27.06 24.50
C LYS A 17 -9.54 26.67 24.43
N PHE A 18 -8.96 26.66 23.22
CA PHE A 18 -7.52 26.47 23.03
C PHE A 18 -6.83 27.83 22.91
N GLY A 19 -5.81 28.09 23.74
CA GLY A 19 -5.01 29.31 23.63
C GLY A 19 -4.20 29.34 22.34
N VAL A 20 -3.85 30.53 21.84
CA VAL A 20 -3.02 30.72 20.63
C VAL A 20 -1.70 29.92 20.74
N LYS A 21 -1.16 29.76 21.96
CA LYS A 21 -0.03 28.88 22.26
C LYS A 21 -0.28 27.40 21.90
N ALA A 22 -1.45 26.85 22.24
CA ALA A 22 -1.83 25.47 21.91
C ALA A 22 -2.01 25.28 20.40
N LEU A 23 -2.52 26.27 19.68
CA LEU A 23 -2.58 26.26 18.22
C LEU A 23 -1.19 26.36 17.58
N THR A 24 -0.30 27.19 18.12
CA THR A 24 1.12 27.22 17.67
C THR A 24 1.88 25.95 18.02
N GLU A 25 1.54 25.27 19.12
CA GLU A 25 2.13 23.97 19.45
C GLU A 25 1.55 22.83 18.60
N LEU A 26 0.26 22.87 18.26
CA LEU A 26 -0.34 21.98 17.25
C LEU A 26 0.35 22.18 15.89
N SER A 27 0.56 23.44 15.49
CA SER A 27 1.25 23.82 14.26
C SER A 27 2.74 23.40 14.25
N LYS A 28 3.42 23.49 15.40
CA LYS A 28 4.79 22.97 15.59
C LYS A 28 4.83 21.43 15.62
N LYS A 29 3.79 20.76 16.10
CA LYS A 29 3.68 19.29 16.10
C LYS A 29 3.38 18.74 14.70
N THR A 30 2.76 19.54 13.84
CA THR A 30 2.63 19.28 12.38
C THR A 30 3.87 19.68 11.56
N LYS A 31 4.97 20.10 12.21
CA LYS A 31 6.21 20.53 11.55
C LYS A 31 7.04 19.33 11.08
N THR A 32 6.50 18.55 10.16
CA THR A 32 7.23 17.64 9.26
C THR A 32 6.77 17.90 7.84
N MET A 33 6.88 19.14 7.38
CA MET A 33 6.69 19.48 5.97
C MET A 33 8.03 19.34 5.26
N LYS A 34 8.47 18.10 5.00
CA LYS A 34 9.22 17.91 3.75
C LYS A 34 8.20 18.15 2.64
N ASN A 35 8.43 19.17 1.82
CA ASN A 35 7.55 19.43 0.70
C ASN A 35 7.81 18.35 -0.34
N TYR A 36 6.77 17.87 -1.03
CA TYR A 36 6.93 16.94 -2.16
C TYR A 36 7.91 17.49 -3.22
N LYS A 37 8.05 18.82 -3.30
CA LYS A 37 8.99 19.52 -4.17
C LYS A 37 10.47 19.26 -3.88
N ASP A 38 10.81 18.82 -2.66
CA ASP A 38 12.21 18.61 -2.24
C ASP A 38 12.67 17.16 -2.43
N LEU A 39 11.76 16.24 -2.81
CA LEU A 39 12.04 14.82 -3.02
C LEU A 39 12.69 14.61 -4.38
N LYS A 40 13.84 13.93 -4.40
CA LYS A 40 14.64 13.71 -5.62
C LYS A 40 14.57 12.29 -6.13
N THR A 41 14.29 11.33 -5.25
CA THR A 41 14.31 9.90 -5.59
C THR A 41 13.00 9.23 -5.22
N PHE A 42 12.72 8.10 -5.89
CA PHE A 42 11.57 7.28 -5.55
C PHE A 42 11.66 6.76 -4.12
N ASP A 43 12.85 6.36 -3.66
CA ASP A 43 13.05 5.90 -2.28
C ASP A 43 12.74 6.98 -1.24
N GLU A 44 13.13 8.23 -1.50
CA GLU A 44 12.78 9.36 -0.63
C GLU A 44 11.27 9.59 -0.57
N LEU A 45 10.56 9.41 -1.69
CA LEU A 45 9.10 9.50 -1.74
C LEU A 45 8.44 8.37 -0.92
N ILE A 46 8.85 7.12 -1.12
CA ILE A 46 8.28 6.00 -0.37
C ILE A 46 8.61 6.13 1.12
N GLU A 47 9.82 6.56 1.48
CA GLU A 47 10.18 6.83 2.87
C GLU A 47 9.31 7.95 3.46
N PHE A 48 9.02 8.99 2.68
CA PHE A 48 8.16 10.08 3.11
C PHE A 48 6.71 9.63 3.33
N GLU A 49 6.14 8.83 2.43
CA GLU A 49 4.73 8.39 2.50
C GLU A 49 4.50 7.18 3.42
N HIS A 50 5.47 6.26 3.47
CA HIS A 50 5.31 4.96 4.12
C HIS A 50 6.33 4.71 5.23
N GLY A 51 7.22 5.66 5.50
CA GLY A 51 8.25 5.54 6.53
C GLY A 51 9.48 4.77 6.07
N LYS A 52 10.49 4.76 6.95
CA LYS A 52 11.76 4.05 6.73
C LYS A 52 11.58 2.55 6.60
N VAL A 53 12.54 1.91 5.94
CA VAL A 53 12.68 0.45 5.89
C VAL A 53 12.63 -0.13 7.31
N GLY A 54 11.85 -1.20 7.49
CA GLY A 54 11.62 -1.86 8.77
C GLY A 54 10.50 -1.25 9.64
N SER A 55 9.96 -0.07 9.28
CA SER A 55 8.76 0.44 9.97
C SER A 55 7.51 -0.36 9.59
N ALA A 56 6.54 -0.46 10.51
CA ALA A 56 5.31 -1.22 10.26
C ALA A 56 4.52 -0.72 9.03
N SER A 57 4.51 0.60 8.78
CA SER A 57 3.89 1.17 7.57
C SER A 57 4.64 0.75 6.30
N ARG A 58 5.97 0.73 6.35
CA ARG A 58 6.80 0.35 5.20
C ARG A 58 6.68 -1.13 4.88
N ILE A 59 6.68 -1.99 5.91
CA ILE A 59 6.43 -3.44 5.76
C ILE A 59 5.10 -3.69 5.06
N LYS A 60 4.01 -3.05 5.52
CA LYS A 60 2.68 -3.22 4.92
C LYS A 60 2.63 -2.72 3.47
N TYR A 61 3.31 -1.62 3.16
CA TYR A 61 3.44 -1.11 1.80
C TYR A 61 4.19 -2.12 0.90
N GLU A 62 5.32 -2.64 1.37
CA GLU A 62 6.13 -3.62 0.64
C GLU A 62 5.37 -4.94 0.41
N GLU A 63 4.67 -5.45 1.41
CA GLU A 63 3.78 -6.62 1.27
C GLU A 63 2.71 -6.39 0.18
N SER A 64 2.08 -5.21 0.19
CA SER A 64 1.05 -4.86 -0.80
C SER A 64 1.64 -4.72 -2.21
N ALA A 65 2.82 -4.11 -2.33
CA ALA A 65 3.54 -3.96 -3.58
C ALA A 65 3.97 -5.32 -4.16
N GLN A 66 4.48 -6.22 -3.32
CA GLN A 66 4.84 -7.58 -3.70
C GLN A 66 3.62 -8.36 -4.19
N MET A 67 2.49 -8.27 -3.47
CA MET A 67 1.25 -8.91 -3.91
C MET A 67 0.80 -8.38 -5.27
N PHE A 68 0.84 -7.06 -5.48
CA PHE A 68 0.53 -6.45 -6.77
C PHE A 68 1.41 -6.98 -7.91
N ILE A 69 2.73 -7.08 -7.68
CA ILE A 69 3.67 -7.63 -8.67
C ILE A 69 3.29 -9.07 -9.03
N VAL A 70 3.06 -9.93 -8.04
CA VAL A 70 2.67 -11.33 -8.27
C VAL A 70 1.34 -11.43 -9.04
N SER A 71 0.36 -10.59 -8.70
CA SER A 71 -0.95 -10.53 -9.37
C SER A 71 -0.84 -10.19 -10.85
N GLU A 72 -0.05 -9.16 -11.19
CA GLU A 72 0.14 -8.74 -12.58
C GLU A 72 1.00 -9.74 -13.36
N MET A 73 2.02 -10.34 -12.72
CA MET A 73 2.81 -11.43 -13.32
C MET A 73 1.94 -12.64 -13.68
N LEU A 74 1.06 -13.06 -12.78
CA LEU A 74 0.12 -14.16 -13.02
C LEU A 74 -0.80 -13.84 -14.21
N LYS A 75 -1.40 -12.65 -14.20
CA LYS A 75 -2.30 -12.19 -15.25
C LYS A 75 -1.62 -12.08 -16.61
N ALA A 76 -0.38 -11.58 -16.64
CA ALA A 76 0.43 -11.52 -17.86
C ALA A 76 0.75 -12.92 -18.38
N ALA A 77 1.20 -13.84 -17.52
CA ALA A 77 1.52 -15.21 -17.89
C ALA A 77 0.28 -15.97 -18.41
N ARG A 78 -0.89 -15.78 -17.78
CA ARG A 78 -2.16 -16.34 -18.26
C ARG A 78 -2.52 -15.84 -19.65
N LYS A 79 -2.43 -14.52 -19.88
CA LYS A 79 -2.70 -13.91 -21.19
C LYS A 79 -1.74 -14.43 -22.25
N ALA A 80 -0.45 -14.55 -21.94
CA ALA A 80 0.55 -15.11 -22.85
C ALA A 80 0.28 -16.58 -23.21
N ALA A 81 -0.35 -17.34 -22.29
CA ALA A 81 -0.80 -18.70 -22.54
C ALA A 81 -2.16 -18.78 -23.28
N ASN A 82 -2.77 -17.65 -23.64
CA ASN A 82 -4.10 -17.55 -24.27
C ASN A 82 -5.21 -18.25 -23.48
N LEU A 83 -5.12 -18.22 -22.14
CA LEU A 83 -6.13 -18.83 -21.26
C LEU A 83 -7.09 -17.78 -20.70
N THR A 84 -8.36 -18.16 -20.58
CA THR A 84 -9.31 -17.43 -19.73
C THR A 84 -9.05 -17.72 -18.25
N GLN A 85 -9.62 -16.91 -17.35
CA GLN A 85 -9.50 -17.16 -15.90
C GLN A 85 -10.13 -18.50 -15.49
N GLU A 86 -11.20 -18.93 -16.17
CA GLU A 86 -11.85 -20.23 -15.91
C GLU A 86 -10.93 -21.38 -16.33
N GLN A 87 -10.39 -21.34 -17.54
CA GLN A 87 -9.49 -22.39 -18.05
C GLN A 87 -8.22 -22.53 -17.20
N LEU A 88 -7.65 -21.42 -16.73
CA LEU A 88 -6.53 -21.48 -15.80
C LEU A 88 -6.94 -22.11 -14.47
N ALA A 89 -8.12 -21.75 -13.95
CA ALA A 89 -8.63 -22.30 -12.71
C ALA A 89 -8.84 -23.82 -12.79
N GLU A 90 -9.44 -24.29 -13.89
CA GLU A 90 -9.62 -25.73 -14.17
C GLU A 90 -8.27 -26.46 -14.21
N LYS A 91 -7.29 -25.96 -14.98
CA LYS A 91 -5.96 -26.56 -15.07
C LYS A 91 -5.22 -26.58 -13.74
N ALA A 92 -5.39 -25.55 -12.91
CA ALA A 92 -4.74 -25.42 -11.61
C ALA A 92 -5.52 -26.08 -10.46
N GLY A 93 -6.69 -26.68 -10.72
CA GLY A 93 -7.53 -27.30 -9.70
C GLY A 93 -8.07 -26.31 -8.67
N THR A 94 -8.49 -25.13 -9.11
CA THR A 94 -9.07 -24.08 -8.24
C THR A 94 -10.34 -23.47 -8.86
N LYS A 95 -10.92 -22.46 -8.22
CA LYS A 95 -12.12 -21.76 -8.69
C LYS A 95 -11.74 -20.52 -9.49
N LYS A 96 -12.47 -20.18 -10.57
CA LYS A 96 -12.30 -18.91 -11.30
C LYS A 96 -12.31 -17.69 -10.38
N SER A 97 -13.20 -17.67 -9.39
CA SER A 97 -13.29 -16.56 -8.43
C SER A 97 -12.00 -16.38 -7.62
N TYR A 98 -11.25 -17.47 -7.38
CA TYR A 98 -9.95 -17.39 -6.73
C TYR A 98 -8.89 -16.79 -7.66
N ILE A 99 -8.78 -17.26 -8.92
CA ILE A 99 -7.91 -16.65 -9.93
C ILE A 99 -8.22 -15.16 -10.12
N SER A 100 -9.50 -14.81 -10.20
CA SER A 100 -9.94 -13.42 -10.33
C SER A 100 -9.52 -12.56 -9.13
N LYS A 101 -9.66 -13.06 -7.90
CA LYS A 101 -9.19 -12.34 -6.69
C LYS A 101 -7.68 -12.12 -6.74
N LEU A 102 -6.93 -13.17 -7.07
CA LEU A 102 -5.47 -13.12 -7.18
C LEU A 102 -5.03 -12.10 -8.23
N GLU A 103 -5.59 -12.12 -9.44
CA GLU A 103 -5.24 -11.17 -10.50
C GLU A 103 -5.63 -9.72 -10.20
N ASN A 104 -6.48 -9.49 -9.21
CA ASN A 104 -6.89 -8.15 -8.76
C ASN A 104 -6.15 -7.71 -7.47
N GLY A 105 -5.10 -8.43 -7.05
CA GLY A 105 -4.35 -8.09 -5.84
C GLY A 105 -5.14 -8.28 -4.54
N LYS A 106 -6.21 -9.08 -4.56
CA LYS A 106 -7.10 -9.28 -3.42
C LYS A 106 -6.85 -10.62 -2.74
N GLY A 107 -6.66 -10.55 -1.43
CA GLY A 107 -6.52 -11.73 -0.56
C GLY A 107 -5.08 -12.20 -0.41
N ASN A 108 -4.91 -13.38 0.18
CA ASN A 108 -3.62 -14.01 0.40
C ASN A 108 -3.50 -15.28 -0.45
N ILE A 109 -2.28 -15.60 -0.86
CA ILE A 109 -1.94 -16.81 -1.61
C ILE A 109 -0.92 -17.64 -0.84
N GLN A 110 -1.24 -18.91 -0.63
CA GLN A 110 -0.24 -19.86 -0.12
C GLN A 110 0.78 -20.15 -1.21
N LEU A 111 2.06 -20.21 -0.85
CA LEU A 111 3.14 -20.52 -1.78
C LEU A 111 2.89 -21.82 -2.58
N SER A 112 2.41 -22.87 -1.91
CA SER A 112 2.05 -24.13 -2.56
C SER A 112 0.99 -23.98 -3.66
N THR A 113 0.06 -23.05 -3.48
CA THR A 113 -0.99 -22.75 -4.47
C THR A 113 -0.46 -21.89 -5.61
N LEU A 114 0.43 -20.94 -5.32
CA LEU A 114 1.14 -20.19 -6.37
C LEU A 114 1.93 -21.14 -7.27
N ILE A 115 2.72 -22.05 -6.69
CA ILE A 115 3.48 -23.07 -7.41
C ILE A 115 2.54 -23.92 -8.28
N ARG A 116 1.45 -24.43 -7.72
CA ARG A 116 0.46 -25.21 -8.48
C ARG A 116 -0.11 -24.46 -9.69
N ILE A 117 -0.47 -23.19 -9.51
CA ILE A 117 -1.03 -22.38 -10.60
C ILE A 117 -0.02 -22.20 -11.74
N PHE A 118 1.25 -21.95 -11.43
CA PHE A 118 2.27 -21.77 -12.47
C PHE A 118 2.69 -23.09 -13.11
N GLU A 119 2.94 -24.13 -12.32
CA GLU A 119 3.44 -25.41 -12.84
C GLU A 119 2.36 -26.23 -13.54
N GLN A 120 1.18 -26.37 -12.92
CA GLN A 120 0.09 -27.18 -13.49
C GLN A 120 -0.82 -26.34 -14.39
N GLY A 121 -1.10 -25.10 -13.98
CA GLY A 121 -1.98 -24.20 -14.73
C GLY A 121 -1.34 -23.60 -15.98
N LEU A 122 -0.07 -23.18 -15.89
CA LEU A 122 0.64 -22.46 -16.96
C LEU A 122 1.81 -23.23 -17.57
N ASN A 123 2.15 -24.41 -17.05
CA ASN A 123 3.34 -25.17 -17.45
C ASN A 123 4.63 -24.32 -17.40
N LYS A 124 4.79 -23.55 -16.31
CA LYS A 124 5.95 -22.69 -16.03
C LYS A 124 6.62 -23.15 -14.74
N ARG A 125 7.94 -23.15 -14.71
CA ARG A 125 8.73 -23.38 -13.50
C ARG A 125 8.85 -22.11 -12.68
N ILE A 126 8.71 -22.21 -11.36
CA ILE A 126 9.02 -21.12 -10.44
C ILE A 126 10.44 -21.28 -9.92
N GLY A 127 11.22 -20.20 -9.95
CA GLY A 127 12.49 -20.10 -9.24
C GLY A 127 12.34 -19.11 -8.08
N LEU A 128 12.83 -19.47 -6.90
CA LEU A 128 12.91 -18.59 -5.74
C LEU A 128 14.37 -18.27 -5.49
N THR A 129 14.69 -16.98 -5.42
CA THR A 129 16.03 -16.49 -5.06
C THR A 129 15.89 -15.62 -3.82
N PHE A 130 16.69 -15.92 -2.80
CA PHE A 130 16.84 -15.07 -1.64
C PHE A 130 17.94 -14.06 -1.95
N LEU A 131 17.61 -12.78 -1.83
CA LEU A 131 18.51 -11.66 -2.07
C LEU A 131 19.12 -11.18 -0.75
#